data_AF-A0A353RTN1-F1
#
_entry.id   AF-A0A353RTN1-F1
#
_cell.length_a   1.000
_cell.length_b   1.000
_cell.length_c   1.000
_cell.angle_alpha   90.00
_cell.angle_beta   90.00
_cell.angle_gamma   90.00
#
_symmetry.space_group_name_H-M   'P 1'
#
loop_
_entity.id
_entity.type
_entity.pdbx_description
1 polymer ?
#
loop_
_entity_poly.entity_id
_entity_poly.type
_entity_poly.pdbx_seq_one_letter_code
_entity_poly.pdbx_strand_id
1 'polypeptide(L)'
;MDFKEYQQKCLNTWFGEQKLLRAFFGVAGEAGELSEKIKKHLRGDYDLEELKNRSEKEIGDTLYYLAVTAHELGLDLGQIAENNIAKLAKRNIEGKIKGDGDNR
;
A
#
# COMPACT_ATOMS: atom_id res chain seq x y z
N MET A 1 -4.04 0.49 -17.14
CA MET A 1 -2.74 0.80 -16.55
C MET A 1 -2.35 -0.36 -15.65
N ASP A 2 -1.16 -0.91 -15.86
CA ASP A 2 -0.59 -1.94 -14.98
C ASP A 2 0.28 -1.28 -13.88
N PHE A 3 0.83 -2.09 -12.95
CA PHE A 3 1.66 -1.57 -11.86
C PHE A 3 2.99 -0.98 -12.32
N LYS A 4 3.52 -1.43 -13.45
CA LYS A 4 4.75 -0.88 -14.02
C LYS A 4 4.51 0.51 -14.59
N GLU A 5 3.48 0.67 -15.42
CA GLU A 5 3.03 1.96 -15.95
C GLU A 5 2.62 2.90 -14.80
N TYR A 6 1.92 2.39 -13.78
CA TYR A 6 1.58 3.18 -12.59
C TYR A 6 2.83 3.69 -11.86
N GLN A 7 3.80 2.82 -11.56
CA GLN A 7 5.05 3.21 -10.92
C GLN A 7 5.76 4.30 -11.73
N GLN A 8 5.88 4.13 -13.06
CA GLN A 8 6.49 5.16 -13.92
C GLN A 8 5.77 6.50 -13.85
N LYS A 9 4.43 6.51 -13.81
CA LYS A 9 3.66 7.75 -13.67
C LYS A 9 3.87 8.42 -12.31
N CYS A 10 4.01 7.67 -11.22
CA CYS A 10 4.33 8.22 -9.90
C CYS A 10 5.70 8.93 -9.91
N LEU A 11 6.69 8.41 -10.65
CA LEU A 11 8.02 9.00 -10.71
C LEU A 11 8.05 10.38 -11.37
N ASN A 12 7.07 10.70 -12.21
CA ASN A 12 6.91 12.03 -12.82
C ASN A 12 6.62 13.13 -11.79
N THR A 13 6.22 12.77 -10.56
CA THR A 13 5.96 13.71 -9.46
C THR A 13 6.91 13.51 -8.28
N TRP A 14 7.94 12.65 -8.42
CA TRP A 14 8.80 12.23 -7.32
C TRP A 14 10.17 12.92 -7.33
N PHE A 15 10.23 14.07 -6.65
CA PHE A 15 11.40 14.96 -6.65
C PHE A 15 11.92 15.30 -5.23
N GLY A 16 13.10 15.91 -5.19
CA GLY A 16 13.77 16.38 -3.97
C GLY A 16 14.78 15.39 -3.38
N GLU A 17 15.24 15.69 -2.17
CA GLU A 17 16.26 14.93 -1.45
C GLU A 17 15.66 13.90 -0.49
N GLN A 18 16.52 13.02 0.05
CA GLN A 18 16.17 11.99 1.04
C GLN A 18 14.98 11.14 0.63
N LYS A 19 14.90 10.82 -0.67
CA LYS A 19 13.74 10.19 -1.29
C LYS A 19 13.35 8.90 -0.59
N LEU A 20 14.26 7.95 -0.42
CA LEU A 20 13.95 6.68 0.26
C LEU A 20 13.36 6.88 1.66
N LEU A 21 13.91 7.80 2.46
CA LEU A 21 13.42 8.08 3.81
C LEU A 21 12.00 8.67 3.80
N ARG A 22 11.76 9.64 2.90
CA ARG A 22 10.44 10.24 2.70
C ARG A 22 9.42 9.23 2.18
N ALA A 23 9.85 8.34 1.28
CA ALA A 23 9.00 7.28 0.74
C ALA A 23 8.59 6.31 1.85
N PHE A 24 9.55 5.84 2.65
CA PHE A 24 9.32 4.94 3.76
C PHE A 24 8.37 5.52 4.82
N PHE A 25 8.61 6.77 5.26
CA PHE A 25 7.73 7.42 6.23
C PHE A 25 6.37 7.79 5.63
N GLY A 26 6.30 8.06 4.33
CA GLY A 26 5.04 8.25 3.63
C GLY A 26 4.13 7.03 3.78
N VAL A 27 4.66 5.81 3.55
CA VAL A 27 3.87 4.57 3.74
C VAL A 27 3.29 4.49 5.15
N ALA A 28 4.10 4.75 6.18
CA ALA A 28 3.65 4.71 7.57
C ALA A 28 2.62 5.79 7.90
N GLY A 29 2.81 7.01 7.37
CA GLY A 29 1.91 8.14 7.55
C GLY A 29 0.52 7.84 6.99
N GLU A 30 0.44 7.42 5.73
CA GLU A 30 -0.83 7.15 5.06
C GLU A 30 -1.56 5.93 5.66
N ALA A 31 -0.81 4.90 6.09
CA ALA A 31 -1.38 3.80 6.84
C ALA A 31 -1.97 4.24 8.20
N GLY A 32 -1.33 5.20 8.87
CA GLY A 32 -1.82 5.82 10.09
C GLY A 32 -3.09 6.65 9.85
N GLU A 33 -3.11 7.42 8.76
CA GLU A 33 -4.28 8.18 8.31
C GLU A 33 -5.49 7.27 8.06
N LEU A 34 -5.29 6.18 7.33
CA LEU A 34 -6.32 5.17 7.06
C LEU A 34 -6.83 4.54 8.37
N SER A 35 -5.91 4.22 9.28
CA SER A 35 -6.25 3.68 10.62
C SER A 35 -7.12 4.67 11.41
N GLU A 36 -6.85 5.97 11.33
CA GLU A 36 -7.66 7.01 11.96
C GLU A 36 -9.07 7.07 11.36
N LYS A 37 -9.21 6.98 10.02
CA LYS A 37 -10.52 6.98 9.35
C LYS A 37 -11.38 5.80 9.82
N ILE A 38 -10.79 4.61 9.89
CA ILE A 38 -11.47 3.39 10.38
C ILE A 38 -11.89 3.57 11.85
N LYS A 39 -10.99 4.06 12.72
CA LYS A 39 -11.30 4.30 14.13
C LYS A 39 -12.48 5.27 14.31
N LYS A 40 -12.54 6.34 13.52
CA LYS A 40 -13.64 7.31 13.56
C LYS A 40 -14.97 6.70 13.12
N HIS A 41 -14.97 5.89 12.07
CA HIS A 41 -16.16 5.13 11.68
C HIS A 41 -16.65 4.20 12.81
N LEU A 42 -15.74 3.49 13.49
CA LEU A 42 -16.10 2.62 14.61
C LEU A 42 -16.69 3.38 15.82
N ARG A 43 -16.37 4.67 15.98
CA ARG A 43 -16.97 5.55 17.00
C ARG A 43 -18.37 6.05 16.60
N GLY A 44 -18.74 5.89 15.33
CA GLY A 44 -19.99 6.41 14.77
C GLY A 44 -19.88 7.80 14.16
N ASP A 45 -18.66 8.32 13.95
CA ASP A 45 -18.47 9.65 13.33
C ASP A 45 -18.86 9.66 11.85
N TYR A 46 -18.74 8.51 11.17
CA TYR A 46 -18.93 8.35 9.73
C TYR A 46 -19.89 7.21 9.45
N ASP A 47 -20.75 7.35 8.45
CA ASP A 47 -21.36 6.19 7.82
C ASP A 47 -20.35 5.46 6.92
N LEU A 48 -20.80 4.36 6.29
CA LEU A 48 -19.94 3.55 5.44
C LEU A 48 -19.54 4.26 4.13
N GLU A 49 -20.39 5.15 3.60
CA GLU A 49 -20.10 5.87 2.37
C GLU A 49 -19.02 6.92 2.62
N GLU A 50 -19.13 7.67 3.70
CA GLU A 50 -18.13 8.63 4.12
C GLU A 50 -16.80 7.94 4.46
N LEU A 51 -16.82 6.78 5.13
CA LEU A 51 -15.60 5.99 5.35
C LEU A 51 -14.93 5.62 4.03
N LYS A 52 -15.69 5.13 3.03
CA LYS A 52 -15.14 4.74 1.73
C LYS A 52 -14.47 5.91 1.03
N ASN A 53 -15.17 7.04 0.91
CA ASN A 53 -14.66 8.24 0.25
C ASN A 53 -13.37 8.76 0.92
N ARG A 54 -13.32 8.72 2.26
CA ARG A 54 -12.14 9.11 3.02
C ARG A 54 -11.00 8.10 2.90
N SER A 55 -11.30 6.81 2.86
CA SER A 55 -10.30 5.75 2.77
C SER A 55 -9.68 5.63 1.38
N GLU A 56 -10.45 5.93 0.32
CA GLU A 56 -9.95 5.90 -1.06
C GLU A 56 -8.71 6.77 -1.24
N LYS A 57 -8.75 8.00 -0.68
CA LYS A 57 -7.60 8.92 -0.71
C LYS A 57 -6.37 8.31 -0.04
N GLU A 58 -6.48 7.86 1.21
CA GLU A 58 -5.30 7.38 1.95
C GLU A 58 -4.77 6.05 1.39
N ILE A 59 -5.66 5.21 0.83
CA ILE A 59 -5.24 3.99 0.09
C ILE A 59 -4.46 4.38 -1.17
N GLY A 60 -4.92 5.41 -1.90
CA GLY A 60 -4.22 5.94 -3.07
C GLY A 60 -2.85 6.51 -2.71
N ASP A 61 -2.76 7.32 -1.66
CA ASP A 61 -1.51 7.90 -1.18
C ASP A 61 -0.55 6.81 -0.66
N THR A 62 -1.07 5.79 0.04
CA THR A 62 -0.30 4.60 0.45
C THR A 62 0.27 3.87 -0.78
N LEU A 63 -0.54 3.67 -1.82
CA LEU A 63 -0.11 3.00 -3.05
C LEU A 63 0.96 3.81 -3.78
N TYR A 64 0.83 5.13 -3.82
CA TYR A 64 1.86 6.03 -4.36
C TYR A 64 3.19 5.85 -3.62
N TYR A 65 3.17 5.89 -2.29
CA TYR A 65 4.38 5.72 -1.49
C TYR A 65 5.00 4.34 -1.62
N LEU A 66 4.20 3.27 -1.75
CA LEU A 66 4.72 1.94 -2.07
C LEU A 66 5.42 1.90 -3.44
N ALA A 67 4.87 2.58 -4.44
CA ALA A 67 5.45 2.62 -5.78
C ALA A 67 6.80 3.34 -5.81
N VAL A 68 6.89 4.52 -5.19
CA VAL A 68 8.16 5.26 -5.12
C VAL A 68 9.16 4.57 -4.16
N THR A 69 8.71 3.93 -3.08
CA THR A 69 9.58 3.12 -2.21
C THR A 69 10.21 1.97 -2.99
N ALA A 70 9.42 1.23 -3.77
CA ALA A 70 9.93 0.17 -4.62
C ALA A 70 10.99 0.71 -5.61
N HIS A 71 10.75 1.86 -6.21
CA HIS A 71 11.71 2.48 -7.13
C HIS A 71 13.02 2.88 -6.44
N GLU A 72 12.95 3.55 -5.29
CA GLU A 72 14.14 3.96 -4.52
C GLU A 72 14.96 2.77 -4.02
N LEU A 73 14.36 1.58 -3.91
CA LEU A 73 15.02 0.31 -3.60
C LEU A 73 15.49 -0.47 -4.85
N GLY A 74 15.28 0.06 -6.05
CA GLY A 74 15.63 -0.62 -7.31
C GLY A 74 14.73 -1.80 -7.67
N LEU A 75 13.49 -1.81 -7.19
CA LEU A 75 12.51 -2.89 -7.38
C LEU A 75 11.40 -2.50 -8.38
N ASP A 76 10.96 -3.48 -9.15
CA ASP A 76 9.81 -3.38 -10.04
C ASP A 76 8.51 -3.67 -9.27
N LEU A 77 7.60 -2.69 -9.20
CA LEU A 77 6.34 -2.83 -8.46
C LEU A 77 5.42 -3.91 -9.06
N GLY A 78 5.43 -4.09 -10.38
CA GLY A 78 4.67 -5.14 -11.05
C GLY A 78 5.15 -6.52 -10.64
N GLN A 79 6.46 -6.74 -10.63
CA GLN A 79 7.05 -8.00 -10.18
C GLN A 79 6.75 -8.27 -8.70
N ILE A 80 6.76 -7.25 -7.84
CA ILE A 80 6.35 -7.37 -6.43
C ILE A 80 4.89 -7.84 -6.34
N ALA A 81 3.98 -7.25 -7.12
CA ALA A 81 2.58 -7.61 -7.13
C ALA A 81 2.36 -9.06 -7.61
N GLU A 82 2.98 -9.46 -8.72
CA GLU A 82 2.93 -10.83 -9.25
C GLU A 82 3.44 -11.85 -8.23
N ASN A 83 4.60 -11.58 -7.63
CA ASN A 83 5.19 -12.46 -6.61
C ASN A 83 4.29 -12.57 -5.37
N ASN A 84 3.63 -11.47 -4.98
CA ASN A 84 2.70 -11.48 -3.87
C ASN A 84 1.49 -12.37 -4.16
N ILE A 85 0.89 -12.23 -5.35
CA ILE A 85 -0.25 -13.05 -5.79
C ILE A 85 0.15 -14.53 -5.83
N ALA A 86 1.28 -14.88 -6.45
CA ALA A 86 1.76 -16.26 -6.54
C ALA A 86 1.98 -16.87 -5.14
N LYS A 87 2.58 -16.12 -4.22
CA LYS A 87 2.77 -16.51 -2.82
C LYS A 87 1.44 -16.77 -2.11
N LEU A 88 0.45 -15.89 -2.27
CA LEU A 88 -0.86 -16.03 -1.63
C LEU A 88 -1.66 -17.21 -2.23
N ALA A 89 -1.61 -17.39 -3.55
CA ALA A 89 -2.25 -18.52 -4.23
C ALA A 89 -1.68 -19.86 -3.75
N LYS A 90 -0.34 -19.96 -3.65
CA LYS A 90 0.33 -21.14 -3.08
C LYS A 90 -0.15 -21.43 -1.64
N ARG A 91 -0.23 -20.40 -0.79
CA ARG A 91 -0.72 -20.56 0.59
C ARG A 91 -2.16 -21.02 0.67
N ASN A 92 -3.00 -20.57 -0.27
CA ASN A 92 -4.39 -20.99 -0.34
C ASN A 92 -4.50 -22.48 -0.68
N ILE A 93 -3.75 -22.95 -1.69
CA ILE A 93 -3.71 -24.36 -2.08
C ILE A 93 -3.20 -25.25 -0.94
N GLU A 94 -2.20 -24.79 -0.19
CA GLU A 94 -1.63 -25.52 0.95
C GLU A 94 -2.52 -25.48 2.21
N GLY A 95 -3.65 -24.78 2.21
CA GLY A 95 -4.49 -24.60 3.40
C GLY A 95 -3.85 -23.73 4.50
N LYS A 96 -2.77 -23.03 4.19
CA LYS A 96 -1.97 -22.21 5.14
C LYS A 96 -2.30 -20.72 5.08
N ILE A 97 -3.41 -20.33 4.46
CA ILE A 97 -3.82 -18.92 4.38
C ILE A 97 -4.26 -18.38 5.75
N LYS A 98 -4.75 -19.28 6.63
CA LYS A 98 -5.05 -19.02 8.04
C LYS A 98 -3.90 -19.57 8.88
N GLY A 99 -3.03 -18.72 9.40
CA GLY A 99 -1.93 -19.13 10.27
C GLY A 99 -1.15 -17.96 10.85
N ASP A 100 -1.04 -17.95 12.18
CA ASP A 100 -0.40 -16.96 13.04
C ASP A 100 1.02 -16.60 12.61
N GLY A 101 1.30 -15.30 12.58
CA GLY A 101 2.56 -14.67 12.99
C GLY A 101 3.90 -15.26 12.53
N ASP A 102 4.61 -14.43 11.76
CA ASP A 102 6.07 -14.24 11.81
C ASP A 102 7.04 -15.28 11.28
N ASN A 103 6.66 -16.54 11.02
CA ASN A 103 7.51 -17.44 10.23
C ASN A 103 6.89 -17.70 8.85
N ARG A 104 7.23 -16.78 7.94
CA ARG A 104 6.89 -16.78 6.52
C ARG A 104 8.15 -16.82 5.69
#